data_AF-A0A964KGH3-F1
#
_entry.id   AF-A0A964KGH3-F1
#
_cell.length_a   1.000
_cell.length_b   1.000
_cell.length_c   1.000
_cell.angle_alpha   90.00
_cell.angle_beta   90.00
_cell.angle_gamma   90.00
#
_symmetry.space_group_name_H-M   'P 1'
#
loop_
_entity.id
_entity.type
_entity.pdbx_description
1 polymer ?
#
loop_
_entity_poly.entity_id
_entity_poly.type
_entity_poly.pdbx_seq_one_letter_code
_entity_poly.pdbx_strand_id
1 'polypeptide(L)' 'MTKHPFGTMAQPLCLEHGGSAHLRRTYIHCTTPETGSFDQFADVIRHDPQWTFHAFKTGHDCMVLQPAETARLIAGAA' A
#
# COMPACT_ATOMS: atom_id res chain seq x y z
N MET A 1 -12.27 -9.08 -21.21
CA MET A 1 -11.98 -9.47 -19.81
C MET A 1 -11.33 -10.84 -19.81
N THR A 2 -10.17 -10.98 -19.19
CA THR A 2 -9.46 -12.27 -19.05
C THR A 2 -9.99 -12.99 -17.82
N LYS A 3 -10.23 -14.31 -17.90
CA LYS A 3 -10.61 -15.10 -16.72
C LYS A 3 -9.42 -15.15 -15.76
N HIS A 4 -9.54 -14.53 -14.60
CA HIS A 4 -8.55 -14.62 -13.53
C HIS A 4 -8.81 -15.88 -12.69
N PRO A 5 -7.78 -16.55 -12.16
CA PRO A 5 -7.96 -17.69 -11.26
C PRO A 5 -8.72 -17.26 -9.99
N PHE A 6 -9.93 -17.79 -9.80
CA PHE A 6 -10.80 -17.43 -8.66
C PHE A 6 -10.12 -17.69 -7.30
N GLY A 7 -9.39 -18.80 -7.20
CA GLY A 7 -8.68 -19.18 -5.97
C GLY A 7 -7.71 -18.09 -5.48
N THR A 8 -7.03 -17.36 -6.38
CA THR A 8 -6.10 -16.29 -5.99
C THR A 8 -6.75 -15.19 -5.15
N MET A 9 -8.04 -14.92 -5.38
CA MET A 9 -8.77 -13.86 -4.69
C MET A 9 -9.61 -14.37 -3.51
N ALA A 10 -10.13 -15.60 -3.63
CA ALA A 10 -11.15 -16.11 -2.71
C ALA A 10 -10.63 -17.12 -1.68
N GLN A 11 -9.46 -17.73 -1.91
CA GLN A 11 -8.91 -18.70 -0.97
C GLN A 11 -8.44 -17.98 0.32
N PRO A 12 -8.73 -18.53 1.51
CA PRO A 12 -8.19 -18.00 2.76
C PRO A 12 -6.65 -18.01 2.76
N LEU A 13 -6.04 -16.92 3.23
CA LEU A 13 -4.59 -16.81 3.38
C LEU A 13 -4.16 -17.40 4.73
N CYS A 14 -3.32 -18.43 4.71
CA CYS A 14 -2.69 -19.01 5.91
C CYS A 14 -1.22 -18.56 6.01
N LEU A 15 -0.85 -17.86 7.09
CA LEU A 15 0.50 -17.37 7.34
C LEU A 15 1.13 -18.12 8.52
N GLU A 16 1.48 -19.40 8.29
CA GLU A 16 1.96 -20.34 9.34
C GLU A 16 3.22 -19.86 10.08
N HIS A 17 4.04 -19.04 9.43
CA HIS A 17 5.32 -18.56 9.96
C HIS A 17 5.26 -17.09 10.39
N GLY A 18 4.06 -16.56 10.60
CA GLY A 18 3.83 -15.15 10.87
C GLY A 18 3.81 -14.30 9.60
N GLY A 19 3.13 -13.15 9.70
CA GLY A 19 3.06 -12.16 8.62
C GLY A 19 4.17 -11.12 8.74
N SER A 20 3.79 -9.85 8.64
CA SER A 20 4.72 -8.71 8.66
C SER A 20 5.11 -8.23 10.06
N ALA A 21 4.93 -9.05 11.10
CA ALA A 21 5.04 -8.64 12.51
C ALA A 21 6.41 -8.05 12.91
N HIS A 22 7.50 -8.49 12.26
CA HIS A 22 8.87 -8.07 12.56
C HIS A 22 9.51 -7.20 11.46
N LEU A 23 8.73 -6.82 10.45
CA LEU A 23 9.21 -5.98 9.36
C LEU A 23 8.92 -4.51 9.64
N ARG A 24 9.77 -3.63 9.11
CA ARG A 24 9.42 -2.22 8.97
C ARG A 24 8.32 -2.09 7.93
N ARG A 25 7.27 -1.33 8.26
CA ARG A 25 6.08 -1.22 7.43
C ARG A 25 5.82 0.24 7.09
N THR A 26 5.67 0.50 5.81
CA THR A 26 5.39 1.84 5.28
C THR A 26 4.14 1.77 4.44
N TYR A 27 3.22 2.69 4.66
CA TYR A 27 2.01 2.85 3.86
C TYR A 27 2.06 4.18 3.11
N ILE A 28 2.02 4.11 1.78
CA ILE A 28 2.04 5.28 0.90
C ILE A 28 0.65 5.43 0.29
N HIS A 29 -0.11 6.43 0.75
CA HIS A 29 -1.47 6.71 0.30
C HIS A 29 -1.45 7.74 -0.83
N CYS A 30 -1.85 7.33 -2.03
CA CYS A 30 -1.94 8.21 -3.20
C CYS A 30 -3.26 9.00 -3.16
N THR A 31 -3.20 10.34 -3.18
CA THR A 31 -4.36 11.20 -2.90
C THR A 31 -4.84 12.03 -4.10
N THR A 32 -4.26 11.93 -5.31
CA THR A 32 -4.71 12.77 -6.45
C THR A 32 -4.39 12.18 -7.83
N PRO A 33 -5.38 11.75 -8.63
CA PRO A 33 -6.80 11.69 -8.30
C PRO A 33 -7.05 10.63 -7.22
N GLU A 34 -7.98 10.92 -6.31
CA GLU A 34 -8.42 9.97 -5.29
C GLU A 34 -9.20 8.84 -5.98
N THR A 35 -8.91 7.59 -5.61
CA THR A 35 -9.65 6.43 -6.13
C THR A 35 -10.74 5.96 -5.16
N GLY A 36 -10.73 6.40 -3.89
CA GLY A 36 -11.68 6.02 -2.85
C GLY A 36 -11.50 4.59 -2.31
N SER A 37 -11.06 3.65 -3.15
CA SER A 37 -10.94 2.22 -2.83
C SER A 37 -10.02 1.92 -1.63
N PHE A 38 -9.04 2.79 -1.38
CA PHE A 38 -7.99 2.57 -0.38
C PHE A 38 -8.16 3.40 0.90
N ASP A 39 -9.10 4.34 0.93
CA ASP A 39 -9.23 5.30 2.04
C ASP A 39 -9.57 4.60 3.36
N GLN A 40 -10.41 3.57 3.31
CA GLN A 40 -10.73 2.73 4.46
C GLN A 40 -9.48 2.09 5.12
N PHE A 41 -8.45 1.76 4.32
CA PHE A 41 -7.20 1.21 4.84
C PHE A 41 -6.29 2.32 5.34
N ALA A 42 -6.23 3.43 4.60
CA ALA A 42 -5.45 4.60 4.99
C ALA A 42 -5.90 5.16 6.33
N ASP A 43 -7.21 5.21 6.60
CA ASP A 43 -7.76 5.71 7.85
C ASP A 43 -7.39 4.84 9.05
N VAL A 44 -7.39 3.51 8.89
CA VAL A 44 -6.94 2.59 9.94
C VAL A 44 -5.44 2.75 10.18
N ILE A 45 -4.64 2.72 9.10
CA ILE A 45 -3.18 2.68 9.19
C ILE A 45 -2.58 4.03 9.64
N ARG A 46 -3.21 5.16 9.31
CA ARG A 46 -2.77 6.50 9.73
C ARG A 46 -2.64 6.64 11.25
N HIS A 47 -3.40 5.85 12.01
CA HIS A 47 -3.39 5.87 13.48
C HIS A 47 -2.62 4.70 14.10
N ASP A 48 -2.03 3.81 13.30
CA ASP A 48 -1.25 2.66 13.79
C ASP A 48 0.24 3.04 13.93
N PRO A 49 0.79 3.12 15.17
CA PRO A 49 2.18 3.50 15.39
C PRO A 49 3.19 2.46 14.90
N GLN A 50 2.74 1.25 14.53
CA GLN A 50 3.61 0.24 13.93
C GLN A 50 3.87 0.46 12.43
N TRP A 51 3.26 1.50 11.84
CA TRP A 51 3.44 1.87 10.43
C TRP A 51 3.98 3.29 10.29
N THR A 52 4.82 3.49 9.28
CA THR A 52 5.13 4.83 8.77
C THR A 52 4.13 5.18 7.69
N PHE A 53 3.35 6.23 7.89
CA PHE A 53 2.33 6.69 6.92
C PHE A 53 2.84 7.89 6.11
N HIS A 54 2.69 7.83 4.78
CA HIS A 54 2.94 8.94 3.87
C HIS A 54 1.72 9.22 3.01
N ALA A 55 1.22 10.46 3.04
CA ALA A 55 0.29 10.95 2.04
C ALA A 55 1.09 11.45 0.82
N PHE A 56 0.75 10.95 -0.36
CA PHE A 56 1.46 11.25 -1.60
C PHE A 56 0.50 11.82 -2.64
N LYS A 57 0.72 13.08 -3.04
CA LYS A 57 -0.17 13.82 -3.94
C LYS A 57 0.03 13.40 -5.41
N THR A 58 -0.36 12.17 -5.72
CA THR A 58 -0.27 11.55 -7.04
C THR A 58 -1.36 10.48 -7.20
N GLY A 59 -1.47 9.93 -8.41
CA GLY A 59 -2.44 8.88 -8.75
C GLY A 59 -1.97 7.50 -8.30
N HIS A 60 -2.84 6.50 -8.41
CA HIS A 60 -2.55 5.11 -8.02
C HIS A 60 -1.25 4.58 -8.65
N ASP A 61 -0.98 4.94 -9.91
CA ASP A 61 0.23 4.58 -10.64
C ASP A 61 1.41 5.51 -10.31
N CYS A 62 1.61 5.81 -9.02
CA CYS A 62 2.63 6.73 -8.51
C CYS A 62 4.05 6.43 -9.03
N MET A 63 4.37 5.14 -9.20
CA MET A 63 5.65 4.67 -9.74
C MET A 63 5.86 5.03 -11.22
N VAL A 64 4.79 5.27 -11.97
CA VAL A 64 4.86 5.72 -13.36
C VAL A 64 4.84 7.25 -13.43
N LEU A 65 3.97 7.89 -12.64
CA LEU A 65 3.77 9.33 -12.65
C LEU A 65 4.94 10.09 -12.01
N GLN A 66 5.50 9.54 -10.94
CA GLN A 66 6.56 10.16 -10.14
C GLN A 66 7.57 9.10 -9.64
N PRO A 67 8.32 8.45 -10.55
CA PRO A 67 9.20 7.32 -10.23
C PRO A 67 10.29 7.68 -9.22
N ALA A 68 10.93 8.84 -9.36
CA ALA A 68 12.01 9.26 -8.47
C ALA A 68 11.53 9.50 -7.03
N GLU A 69 10.37 10.16 -6.88
CA GLU A 69 9.78 10.40 -5.56
C GLU A 69 9.29 9.11 -4.92
N THR A 70 8.64 8.25 -5.70
CA THR A 70 8.23 6.91 -5.25
C THR A 70 9.43 6.11 -4.73
N ALA A 71 10.55 6.13 -5.45
CA ALA A 71 11.77 5.44 -5.04
C ALA A 71 12.34 6.00 -3.72
N ARG A 72 12.30 7.33 -3.51
CA ARG A 72 12.72 7.95 -2.23
C ARG A 72 11.87 7.49 -1.06
N LEU A 73 10.55 7.50 -1.23
CA LEU A 73 9.61 7.04 -0.19
C LEU A 73 9.81 5.56 0.15
N ILE A 74 10.00 4.70 -0.86
CA ILE A 74 10.27 3.26 -0.65
C ILE A 74 11.60 3.03 0.05
N ALA A 75 12.64 3.79 -0.29
CA ALA A 75 13.95 3.69 0.37
C ALA A 75 13.91 4.18 1.83
N GLY A 76 12.83 4.85 2.25
CA GLY A 76 12.74 5.49 3.56
C GLY A 76 13.62 6.74 3.68
N ALA A 77 14.02 7.32 2.53
CA ALA A 77 14.73 8.58 2.45
C ALA A 77 13.71 9.72 2.36
N ALA A 78 13.05 9.99 3.49
CA ALA A 78 12.16 11.14 3.65
C ALA A 78 12.95 12.38 4.10
#